data_AF-A0A2T6B8X2-F1
#
_entry.id   AF-A0A2T6B8X2-F1
#
_cell.length_a   1.000
_cell.length_b   1.000
_cell.length_c   1.000
_cell.angle_alpha   90.00
_cell.angle_beta   90.00
_cell.angle_gamma   90.00
#
_symmetry.space_group_name_H-M   'P 1'
#
loop_
_entity.id
_entity.type
_entity.pdbx_description
1 polymer ?
#
loop_
_entity_poly.entity_id
_entity_poly.type
_entity_poly.pdbx_seq_one_letter_code
_entity_poly.pdbx_strand_id
1 'polypeptide(L)'
;MRNQVCELPQDGPAWSCCFQTELAPDLPWTDPFSGFALNETDLSWWRLPNSARISRALRSGAVRSIGPSRLADPIGLILLIGSHAMAARSLIYPLREPAFWVRRTAEGGFSRYHRPALPETQLSELLEVPTRQIGPALAPLLADGAIELVRSPRGVRAILLREDIVDEGRFRTRLRA
;
A
#
# COMPACT_ATOMS: atom_id res chain seq x y z
N MET A 1 14.83 17.83 -20.10
CA MET A 1 15.60 17.05 -19.11
C MET A 1 15.88 17.91 -17.90
N ARG A 2 15.14 17.71 -16.81
CA ARG A 2 15.57 18.10 -15.46
C ARG A 2 15.32 16.91 -14.55
N ASN A 3 16.41 16.29 -14.09
CA ASN A 3 16.37 15.28 -13.05
C ASN A 3 15.98 15.99 -11.75
N GLN A 4 14.77 15.77 -11.25
CA GLN A 4 14.50 15.96 -9.83
C GLN A 4 14.92 14.68 -9.11
N VAL A 5 16.16 14.71 -8.62
CA VAL A 5 16.65 13.77 -7.62
C VAL A 5 15.89 14.07 -6.33
N CYS A 6 15.16 13.08 -5.83
CA CYS A 6 14.75 13.10 -4.43
C CYS A 6 16.02 13.14 -3.59
N GLU A 7 16.42 14.32 -3.12
CA GLU A 7 17.39 14.43 -2.05
C GLU A 7 16.72 13.89 -0.79
N LEU A 8 16.77 12.56 -0.64
CA LEU A 8 16.43 11.88 0.60
C LEU A 8 17.46 12.39 1.61
N PRO A 9 17.06 13.23 2.58
CA PRO A 9 18.03 13.86 3.46
C PRO A 9 18.75 12.75 4.23
N GLN A 10 20.08 12.63 4.00
CA GLN A 10 20.88 11.59 4.64
C GLN A 10 20.83 11.72 6.18
N ASP A 11 20.66 12.95 6.67
CA ASP A 11 20.62 13.34 8.08
C ASP A 11 19.25 13.92 8.54
N GLY A 12 18.17 13.66 7.80
CA GLY A 12 16.83 14.19 8.09
C GLY A 12 16.04 13.39 9.14
N PRO A 13 14.76 13.73 9.40
CA PRO A 13 13.88 12.94 10.27
C PRO A 13 13.69 11.49 9.76
N ALA A 14 13.10 10.58 10.55
CA ALA A 14 12.75 9.20 10.15
C ALA A 14 11.71 9.11 9.00
N TRP A 15 11.46 10.22 8.32
CA TRP A 15 10.35 10.43 7.41
C TRP A 15 10.84 11.31 6.27
N SER A 16 10.57 10.92 5.02
CA SER A 16 10.84 11.75 3.86
C SER A 16 9.63 11.71 2.94
N CYS A 17 8.83 12.78 2.93
CA CYS A 17 7.83 12.95 1.90
C CYS A 17 8.55 13.40 0.63
N CYS A 18 8.88 12.44 -0.24
CA CYS A 18 9.43 12.72 -1.55
C CYS A 18 8.28 12.92 -2.53
N PHE A 19 8.03 14.20 -2.85
CA PHE A 19 7.21 14.58 -3.98
C PHE A 19 8.16 14.59 -5.17
N GLN A 20 8.10 13.60 -6.05
CA GLN A 20 8.48 13.86 -7.43
C GLN A 20 7.30 14.66 -8.01
N THR A 21 7.60 15.72 -8.77
CA THR A 21 6.60 16.47 -9.54
C THR A 21 7.05 16.42 -10.99
N GLU A 22 6.55 15.45 -11.75
CA GLU A 22 6.32 15.47 -13.20
C GLU A 22 5.74 14.10 -13.65
N LEU A 23 4.42 13.99 -13.68
CA LEU A 23 3.74 13.03 -14.56
C LEU A 23 3.35 13.73 -15.85
N ALA A 24 3.70 13.10 -16.98
CA ALA A 24 3.14 13.46 -18.27
C ALA A 24 1.60 13.39 -18.18
N PRO A 25 0.88 14.47 -18.52
CA PRO A 25 -0.56 14.61 -18.25
C PRO A 25 -1.47 13.61 -18.99
N ASP A 26 -0.93 12.76 -19.86
CA ASP A 26 -1.69 12.15 -20.95
C ASP A 26 -1.71 10.61 -20.94
N LEU A 27 -1.26 9.95 -19.88
CA LEU A 27 -1.37 8.48 -19.79
C LEU A 27 -2.79 8.07 -19.37
N PRO A 28 -3.56 7.38 -20.23
CA PRO A 28 -4.88 6.87 -19.86
C PRO A 28 -4.72 5.84 -18.73
N TRP A 29 -5.62 5.92 -17.74
CA TRP A 29 -5.66 5.05 -16.57
C TRP A 29 -6.19 3.66 -16.96
N THR A 30 -5.47 2.94 -17.84
CA THR A 30 -5.71 1.51 -18.08
C THR A 30 -5.10 0.74 -16.92
N ASP A 31 -5.97 0.15 -16.09
CA ASP A 31 -5.70 -0.73 -14.95
C ASP A 31 -4.29 -0.58 -14.35
N PRO A 32 -4.09 0.34 -13.39
CA PRO A 32 -2.77 0.81 -12.94
C PRO A 32 -1.92 -0.28 -12.25
N PHE A 33 -2.44 -1.50 -12.13
CA PHE A 33 -1.77 -2.61 -11.48
C PHE A 33 -1.70 -3.87 -12.35
N SER A 34 -2.13 -3.92 -13.60
CA SER A 34 -2.17 -5.20 -14.34
C SER A 34 -0.82 -5.97 -14.34
N GLY A 35 0.32 -5.25 -14.30
CA GLY A 35 1.67 -5.83 -14.13
C GLY A 35 2.21 -5.91 -12.68
N PHE A 36 1.52 -5.37 -11.67
CA PHE A 36 1.92 -5.39 -10.24
C PHE A 36 0.79 -5.85 -9.29
N ALA A 37 -0.32 -6.33 -9.85
CA ALA A 37 -1.50 -6.78 -9.12
C ALA A 37 -1.09 -8.02 -8.33
N LEU A 38 -1.17 -7.93 -7.01
CA LEU A 38 -1.00 -9.06 -6.11
C LEU A 38 -2.26 -9.91 -6.19
N ASN A 39 -2.08 -11.20 -6.03
CA ASN A 39 -3.17 -12.12 -5.82
C ASN A 39 -3.09 -12.74 -4.42
N GLU A 40 -4.14 -13.48 -4.05
CA GLU A 40 -4.23 -14.17 -2.77
C GLU A 40 -3.05 -15.11 -2.49
N THR A 41 -2.41 -15.67 -3.51
CA THR A 41 -1.26 -16.58 -3.31
C THR A 41 0.03 -15.85 -2.97
N ASP A 42 0.13 -14.54 -3.22
CA ASP A 42 1.29 -13.72 -2.89
C ASP A 42 1.31 -13.29 -1.41
N LEU A 43 0.28 -13.63 -0.63
CA LEU A 43 0.14 -13.23 0.77
C LEU A 43 0.60 -14.29 1.76
N SER A 44 1.25 -13.85 2.84
CA SER A 44 1.57 -14.65 4.02
C SER A 44 0.32 -14.86 4.89
N TRP A 45 -0.59 -15.78 4.50
CA TRP A 45 -1.88 -16.02 5.17
C TRP A 45 -1.83 -16.23 6.69
N TRP A 46 -0.76 -16.86 7.19
CA TRP A 46 -0.55 -17.09 8.62
C TRP A 46 -0.39 -15.80 9.43
N ARG A 47 -0.09 -14.67 8.77
CA ARG A 47 -0.05 -13.32 9.35
C ARG A 47 -1.39 -12.57 9.28
N LEU A 48 -2.42 -13.14 8.64
CA LEU A 48 -3.71 -12.46 8.38
C LEU A 48 -4.91 -13.22 8.96
N PRO A 49 -4.87 -13.75 10.20
CA PRO A 49 -5.94 -14.62 10.71
C PRO A 49 -7.29 -13.92 10.84
N ASN A 50 -7.35 -12.66 11.28
CA ASN A 50 -8.62 -11.95 11.42
C ASN A 50 -9.18 -11.49 10.08
N SER A 51 -8.31 -10.94 9.23
CA SER A 51 -8.66 -10.48 7.90
C SER A 51 -9.18 -11.62 7.04
N ALA A 52 -8.49 -12.76 7.03
CA ALA A 52 -8.92 -13.96 6.32
C ALA A 52 -10.28 -14.47 6.82
N ARG A 53 -10.50 -14.47 8.15
CA ARG A 53 -11.77 -14.88 8.75
C ARG A 53 -12.92 -13.98 8.31
N ILE A 54 -12.74 -12.66 8.34
CA ILE A 54 -13.76 -11.69 7.95
C ILE A 54 -14.05 -11.80 6.45
N SER A 55 -13.03 -11.84 5.59
CA SER A 55 -13.19 -12.04 4.15
C SER A 55 -13.95 -13.32 3.83
N ARG A 56 -13.64 -14.44 4.51
CA ARG A 56 -14.38 -15.70 4.33
C ARG A 56 -15.84 -15.58 4.78
N ALA A 57 -16.10 -14.90 5.89
CA ALA A 57 -17.46 -14.69 6.38
C ALA A 57 -18.31 -13.83 5.42
N LEU A 58 -17.70 -12.82 4.78
CA LEU A 58 -18.35 -12.00 3.76
C LEU A 58 -18.60 -12.80 2.47
N ARG A 59 -17.60 -13.54 1.99
CA ARG A 59 -17.71 -14.36 0.77
C ARG A 59 -18.73 -15.48 0.89
N SER A 60 -18.86 -16.07 2.09
CA SER A 60 -19.89 -17.08 2.37
C SER A 60 -21.29 -16.50 2.59
N GLY A 61 -21.44 -15.17 2.63
CA GLY A 61 -22.71 -14.51 2.93
C GLY A 61 -23.13 -14.59 4.40
N ALA A 62 -22.29 -15.13 5.28
CA ALA A 62 -22.54 -15.21 6.73
C ALA A 62 -22.56 -13.82 7.39
N VAL A 63 -21.84 -12.86 6.82
CA VAL A 63 -21.88 -11.44 7.19
C VAL A 63 -22.22 -10.63 5.94
N ARG A 64 -23.14 -9.68 6.07
CA ARG A 64 -23.44 -8.72 5.00
C ARG A 64 -22.84 -7.37 5.37
N SER A 65 -22.13 -6.75 4.42
CA SER A 65 -21.78 -5.33 4.56
C SER A 65 -23.04 -4.49 4.49
N ILE A 66 -23.06 -3.35 5.20
CA ILE A 66 -24.19 -2.41 5.24
C ILE A 66 -24.22 -1.55 3.95
N GLY A 67 -24.06 -2.21 2.79
CA GLY A 67 -23.98 -1.60 1.45
C GLY A 67 -22.91 -2.28 0.57
N PRO A 68 -22.96 -2.08 -0.76
CA PRO A 68 -21.92 -2.54 -1.69
C PRO A 68 -20.66 -1.66 -1.51
N SER A 69 -19.91 -1.90 -0.44
CA SER A 69 -18.71 -1.14 -0.16
C SER A 69 -17.49 -1.86 -0.72
N ARG A 70 -16.72 -1.17 -1.56
CA ARG A 70 -15.38 -1.64 -2.01
C ARG A 70 -14.39 -1.80 -0.83
N LEU A 71 -14.76 -1.33 0.36
CA LEU A 71 -14.03 -1.49 1.62
C LEU A 71 -14.37 -2.77 2.40
N ALA A 72 -15.33 -3.57 1.93
CA ALA A 72 -15.86 -4.66 2.74
C ALA A 72 -14.86 -5.81 2.90
N ASP A 73 -14.02 -6.11 1.90
CA ASP A 73 -13.12 -7.26 1.91
C ASP A 73 -11.69 -6.88 2.36
N PRO A 74 -11.26 -7.25 3.59
CA PRO A 74 -9.90 -6.98 4.07
C PRO A 74 -8.80 -7.56 3.17
N ILE A 75 -9.03 -8.74 2.59
CA ILE A 75 -8.06 -9.37 1.69
C ILE A 75 -7.98 -8.59 0.37
N GLY A 76 -9.11 -8.16 -0.19
CA GLY A 76 -9.10 -7.23 -1.33
C GLY A 76 -8.32 -5.94 -1.04
N LEU A 77 -8.50 -5.37 0.15
CA LEU A 77 -7.79 -4.16 0.58
C LEU A 77 -6.28 -4.36 0.71
N ILE A 78 -5.83 -5.46 1.34
CA ILE A 78 -4.38 -5.69 1.50
C ILE A 78 -3.71 -5.98 0.15
N LEU A 79 -4.41 -6.62 -0.78
CA LEU A 79 -3.91 -6.82 -2.15
C LEU A 79 -3.72 -5.49 -2.86
N LEU A 80 -4.70 -4.58 -2.78
CA LEU A 80 -4.60 -3.24 -3.38
C LEU A 80 -3.43 -2.43 -2.77
N ILE A 81 -3.34 -2.40 -1.43
CA ILE A 81 -2.26 -1.70 -0.71
C ILE A 81 -0.90 -2.31 -1.09
N GLY A 82 -0.80 -3.63 -1.12
CA GLY A 82 0.41 -4.35 -1.46
C GLY A 82 0.84 -4.15 -2.90
N SER A 83 -0.08 -4.16 -3.85
CA SER A 83 0.19 -3.82 -5.25
C SER A 83 0.75 -2.43 -5.41
N HIS A 84 0.18 -1.45 -4.72
CA HIS A 84 0.73 -0.10 -4.68
C HIS A 84 2.16 -0.08 -4.14
N ALA A 85 2.42 -0.79 -3.03
CA ALA A 85 3.76 -0.85 -2.44
C ALA A 85 4.78 -1.52 -3.39
N MET A 86 4.40 -2.58 -4.09
CA MET A 86 5.26 -3.26 -5.05
C MET A 86 5.54 -2.41 -6.29
N ALA A 87 4.51 -1.76 -6.84
CA ALA A 87 4.64 -0.83 -7.96
C ALA A 87 5.57 0.34 -7.57
N ALA A 88 5.38 0.93 -6.38
CA ALA A 88 6.21 2.04 -5.89
C ALA A 88 7.67 1.66 -5.75
N ARG A 89 7.95 0.47 -5.19
CA ARG A 89 9.32 -0.03 -5.00
C ARG A 89 10.02 -0.38 -6.30
N SER A 90 9.27 -0.70 -7.35
CA SER A 90 9.86 -1.05 -8.64
C SER A 90 10.59 0.11 -9.30
N LEU A 91 10.17 1.36 -9.04
CA LEU A 91 10.61 2.59 -9.74
C LEU A 91 10.44 2.56 -11.27
N ILE A 92 9.96 1.46 -11.83
CA ILE A 92 9.74 1.24 -13.26
C ILE A 92 8.31 1.65 -13.62
N TYR A 93 7.37 1.55 -12.68
CA TYR A 93 5.99 1.93 -12.88
C TYR A 93 5.75 3.41 -12.52
N PRO A 94 5.19 4.24 -13.42
CA PRO A 94 4.85 5.62 -13.12
C PRO A 94 3.66 5.64 -12.17
N LEU A 95 3.92 5.79 -10.87
CA LEU A 95 2.85 6.04 -9.90
C LEU A 95 2.43 7.50 -9.92
N ARG A 96 1.12 7.73 -9.76
CA ARG A 96 0.58 9.07 -9.64
C ARG A 96 1.22 9.79 -8.45
N GLU A 97 1.85 10.91 -8.73
CA GLU A 97 2.46 11.73 -7.69
C GLU A 97 1.37 12.39 -6.83
N PRO A 98 1.58 12.52 -5.51
CA PRO A 98 2.81 12.19 -4.78
C PRO A 98 2.86 10.79 -4.15
N ALA A 99 4.03 10.12 -4.20
CA ALA A 99 4.29 8.89 -3.46
C ALA A 99 4.83 9.19 -2.05
N PHE A 100 4.26 8.59 -1.01
CA PHE A 100 4.69 8.82 0.37
C PHE A 100 5.76 7.80 0.77
N TRP A 101 6.92 8.25 1.26
CA TRP A 101 8.01 7.36 1.66
C TRP A 101 8.35 7.49 3.16
N VAL A 102 8.58 6.35 3.80
CA VAL A 102 8.95 6.24 5.21
C VAL A 102 10.37 5.68 5.30
N ARG A 103 11.23 6.34 6.08
CA ARG A 103 12.59 5.86 6.35
C ARG A 103 12.61 5.15 7.68
N ARG A 104 12.52 3.83 7.69
CA ARG A 104 12.74 3.06 8.93
C ARG A 104 14.21 2.73 9.09
N THR A 105 14.80 3.18 10.20
CA THR A 105 16.01 2.55 10.74
C THR A 105 15.62 1.17 11.22
N ALA A 106 16.13 0.11 10.58
CA ALA A 106 15.94 -1.24 11.10
C ALA A 106 16.49 -1.31 12.54
N GLU A 107 15.67 -1.81 13.48
CA GLU A 107 16.16 -2.29 14.77
C GLU A 107 17.17 -3.41 14.47
N GLY A 108 18.47 -3.14 14.65
CA GLY A 108 19.53 -4.13 14.39
C GLY A 108 20.55 -3.78 13.29
N GLY A 109 20.52 -2.57 12.72
CA GLY A 109 21.61 -2.09 11.86
C GLY A 109 21.59 -2.65 10.42
N PHE A 110 22.08 -1.83 9.49
CA PHE A 110 22.34 -2.14 8.06
C PHE A 110 21.18 -2.09 7.05
N SER A 111 20.02 -1.53 7.38
CA SER A 111 19.02 -1.19 6.34
C SER A 111 18.55 0.26 6.49
N ARG A 112 18.98 1.12 5.57
CA ARG A 112 18.42 2.46 5.30
C ARG A 112 17.47 2.38 4.10
N TYR A 113 16.51 1.46 4.10
CA TYR A 113 15.55 1.37 2.98
C TYR A 113 14.35 2.29 3.21
N HIS A 114 14.04 3.09 2.19
CA HIS A 114 12.80 3.86 2.14
C HIS A 114 11.67 2.94 1.71
N ARG A 115 10.53 3.06 2.40
CA ARG A 115 9.37 2.21 2.17
C ARG A 115 8.19 3.06 1.72
N PRO A 116 7.48 2.67 0.65
CA PRO A 116 6.30 3.39 0.26
C PRO A 116 5.19 3.17 1.28
N ALA A 117 4.49 4.24 1.63
CA ALA A 117 3.19 4.19 2.27
C ALA A 117 2.16 4.74 1.30
N LEU A 118 0.93 4.22 1.35
CA LEU A 118 -0.19 4.68 0.54
C LEU A 118 -0.97 5.75 1.32
N PRO A 119 -1.04 7.01 0.88
CA PRO A 119 -1.89 8.02 1.51
C PRO A 119 -3.34 7.55 1.63
N GLU A 120 -3.99 7.83 2.78
CA GLU A 120 -5.41 7.48 2.96
C GLU A 120 -6.31 8.19 1.94
N THR A 121 -5.92 9.39 1.50
CA THR A 121 -6.62 10.15 0.44
C THR A 121 -6.54 9.44 -0.91
N GLN A 122 -5.38 8.88 -1.25
CA GLN A 122 -5.22 8.12 -2.49
C GLN A 122 -6.01 6.81 -2.45
N LEU A 123 -6.01 6.09 -1.33
CA LEU A 123 -6.85 4.89 -1.17
C LEU A 123 -8.34 5.23 -1.26
N SER A 124 -8.74 6.36 -0.68
CA SER A 124 -10.10 6.91 -0.75
C SER A 124 -10.53 7.19 -2.20
N GLU A 125 -9.66 7.76 -3.02
CA GLU A 125 -9.90 7.98 -4.46
C GLU A 125 -10.00 6.65 -5.22
N LEU A 126 -9.06 5.72 -5.02
CA LEU A 126 -9.04 4.40 -5.68
C LEU A 126 -10.31 3.59 -5.43
N LEU A 127 -10.86 3.70 -4.22
CA LEU A 127 -12.04 2.97 -3.81
C LEU A 127 -13.34 3.75 -4.01
N GLU A 128 -13.27 5.01 -4.45
CA GLU A 128 -14.42 5.92 -4.60
C GLU A 128 -15.25 6.03 -3.29
N VAL A 129 -14.56 6.12 -2.15
CA VAL A 129 -15.18 6.19 -0.81
C VAL A 129 -14.68 7.40 -0.04
N PRO A 130 -15.47 7.95 0.90
CA PRO A 130 -15.00 9.04 1.75
C PRO A 130 -13.79 8.64 2.62
N THR A 131 -12.78 9.51 2.73
CA THR A 131 -11.54 9.24 3.49
C THR A 131 -11.80 8.86 4.95
N ARG A 132 -12.86 9.40 5.57
CA ARG A 132 -13.29 9.03 6.94
C ARG A 132 -13.64 7.56 7.11
N GLN A 133 -13.97 6.85 6.03
CA GLN A 133 -14.29 5.41 6.04
C GLN A 133 -13.06 4.52 5.90
N ILE A 134 -11.91 5.06 5.48
CA ILE A 134 -10.67 4.30 5.29
C ILE A 134 -10.18 3.73 6.62
N GLY A 135 -10.03 4.56 7.66
CA GLY A 135 -9.55 4.11 8.97
C GLY A 135 -10.35 2.89 9.53
N PRO A 136 -11.69 2.97 9.62
CA PRO A 136 -12.50 1.84 10.04
C PRO A 136 -12.36 0.59 9.18
N ALA A 137 -12.26 0.74 7.85
CA ALA A 137 -12.09 -0.39 6.93
C ALA A 137 -10.76 -1.12 7.10
N LEU A 138 -9.73 -0.41 7.55
CA LEU A 138 -8.40 -0.96 7.82
C LEU A 138 -8.30 -1.69 9.16
N ALA A 139 -9.32 -1.63 10.02
CA ALA A 139 -9.28 -2.21 11.36
C ALA A 139 -8.90 -3.70 11.41
N PRO A 140 -9.40 -4.59 10.52
CA PRO A 140 -8.97 -5.98 10.48
C PRO A 140 -7.47 -6.15 10.18
N LEU A 141 -6.94 -5.36 9.25
CA LEU A 141 -5.54 -5.40 8.86
C LEU A 141 -4.63 -4.84 9.96
N LEU A 142 -5.11 -3.84 10.70
CA LEU A 142 -4.42 -3.31 11.89
C LEU A 142 -4.41 -4.32 13.03
N ALA A 143 -5.51 -5.05 13.24
CA ALA A 143 -5.60 -6.10 14.27
C ALA A 143 -4.65 -7.28 13.97
N ASP A 144 -4.47 -7.62 12.70
CA ASP A 144 -3.47 -8.60 12.26
C ASP A 144 -2.03 -8.02 12.28
N GLY A 145 -1.89 -6.71 12.51
CA GLY A 145 -0.62 -6.02 12.46
C GLY A 145 0.00 -6.00 11.06
N ALA A 146 -0.77 -6.21 10.00
CA ALA A 146 -0.29 -6.31 8.62
C ALA A 146 0.08 -4.96 7.99
N ILE A 147 -0.50 -3.90 8.53
CA ILE A 147 -0.26 -2.52 8.13
C ILE A 147 -0.02 -1.66 9.37
N GLU A 148 0.59 -0.52 9.14
CA GLU A 148 0.78 0.53 10.15
C GLU A 148 0.25 1.85 9.58
N LEU A 149 -0.40 2.65 10.44
CA LEU A 149 -0.76 4.02 10.07
C LEU A 149 0.38 4.95 10.46
N VAL A 150 0.88 5.68 9.47
CA VAL A 150 1.95 6.65 9.64
C VAL A 150 1.44 8.05 9.31
N ARG A 151 2.11 9.08 9.86
CA ARG A 151 1.75 10.47 9.61
C ARG A 151 2.98 11.28 9.26
N SER A 152 2.90 12.10 8.20
CA SER A 152 3.97 13.05 7.88
C SER A 152 4.02 14.22 8.86
N PRO A 153 5.14 14.97 8.90
CA PRO A 153 5.21 16.24 9.62
C PRO A 153 4.14 17.26 9.19
N ARG A 154 3.63 17.16 7.95
CA ARG A 154 2.55 18.01 7.43
C ARG A 154 1.13 17.49 7.77
N GLY A 155 1.03 16.43 8.56
CA GLY A 155 -0.25 15.86 9.01
C GLY A 155 -0.90 14.87 8.03
N VAL A 156 -0.25 14.55 6.91
CA VAL A 156 -0.78 13.58 5.93
C VAL A 156 -0.72 12.17 6.51
N ARG A 157 -1.87 11.49 6.55
CA ARG A 157 -1.99 10.10 6.99
C ARG A 157 -1.73 9.14 5.83
N ALA A 158 -0.92 8.12 6.07
CA ALA A 158 -0.62 7.10 5.08
C ALA A 158 -0.55 5.71 5.73
N ILE A 159 -0.65 4.70 4.88
CA ILE A 159 -0.77 3.28 5.23
C ILE A 159 0.51 2.60 4.77
N LEU A 160 1.30 2.14 5.73
CA LEU A 160 2.54 1.42 5.48
C LEU A 160 2.27 -0.08 5.58
N LEU A 161 2.47 -0.82 4.48
CA LEU A 161 2.43 -2.28 4.48
C LEU A 161 3.67 -2.85 5.16
N ARG A 162 3.53 -3.88 6.01
CA ARG A 162 4.67 -4.63 6.55
C ARG A 162 5.34 -5.52 5.50
N GLU A 163 6.67 -5.64 5.60
CA GLU A 163 7.49 -6.40 4.64
C GLU A 163 7.17 -7.89 4.60
N ASP A 164 6.80 -8.48 5.74
CA ASP A 164 6.57 -9.92 5.86
C ASP A 164 5.17 -10.39 5.44
N ILE A 165 4.33 -9.46 4.96
CA ILE A 165 2.96 -9.75 4.52
C ILE A 165 2.93 -10.26 3.08
N VAL A 166 3.86 -9.82 2.23
CA VAL A 166 3.93 -10.21 0.83
C VAL A 166 5.13 -11.11 0.60
N ASP A 167 4.90 -12.27 -0.03
CA ASP A 167 5.94 -13.15 -0.53
C ASP A 167 6.52 -12.55 -1.83
N GLU A 168 7.47 -11.62 -1.68
CA GLU A 168 8.12 -10.95 -2.82
C GLU A 168 8.80 -11.93 -3.78
N GLY A 169 9.30 -13.07 -3.28
CA GLY A 169 9.96 -14.09 -4.09
C GLY A 169 8.97 -14.73 -5.06
N ARG A 170 7.79 -15.10 -4.55
CA ARG A 170 6.69 -15.64 -5.35
C ARG A 170 6.15 -14.62 -6.34
N PHE A 171 5.94 -13.38 -5.88
CA PHE A 171 5.51 -12.28 -6.73
C PHE A 171 6.47 -12.07 -7.92
N ARG A 172 7.78 -11.99 -7.66
CA ARG A 172 8.78 -11.80 -8.71
C ARG A 172 8.87 -12.96 -9.68
N THR A 173 8.67 -14.18 -9.20
CA THR A 173 8.61 -15.38 -10.06
C THR A 173 7.45 -15.26 -11.04
N ARG A 174 6.26 -14.85 -10.55
CA ARG A 174 5.08 -14.64 -11.39
C ARG A 174 5.26 -13.51 -12.41
N LEU A 175 5.94 -12.43 -12.06
CA LEU A 175 6.22 -11.35 -13.02
C LEU A 175 7.13 -11.75 -14.18
N ARG A 176 7.90 -12.84 -14.03
CA ARG A 176 8.84 -13.33 -15.05
C ARG A 176 8.27 -14.45 -15.91
N ALA A 177 7.13 -15.02 -15.52
CA ALA A 177 6.45 -16.11 -16.20
C ALA A 177 5.52 -15.56 -17.30
#